data_AF-A0A098T4J6-F1
#
_entry.id   AF-A0A098T4J6-F1
#
_cell.length_a   1.000
_cell.length_b   1.000
_cell.length_c   1.000
_cell.angle_alpha   90.00
_cell.angle_beta   90.00
_cell.angle_gamma   90.00
#
_symmetry.space_group_name_H-M   'P 1'
#
loop_
_entity.id
_entity.type
_entity.pdbx_description
1 polymer ?
#
loop_
_entity_poly.entity_id
_entity_poly.type
_entity_poly.pdbx_seq_one_letter_code
_entity_poly.pdbx_strand_id
1 'polypeptide(L)'
;MRLAVAVALAGFPVPLAAAHAAGCPERPRCQGCGCKGGPGYRSDATGKCVGFKALQAECGDPPTLRCTFENAPGTGLNRECALRKSSG
;
A
#
# COMPACT_ATOMS: atom_id res chain seq x y z
N MET A 1 -53.82 33.12 16.90
CA MET A 1 -52.53 33.83 16.73
C MET A 1 -51.44 32.78 16.66
N ARG A 2 -50.86 32.54 15.47
CA ARG A 2 -49.86 31.47 15.23
C ARG A 2 -48.47 32.01 15.57
N LEU A 3 -47.80 31.46 16.59
CA LEU A 3 -46.38 31.74 16.83
C LEU A 3 -45.51 30.67 16.16
N ALA A 4 -44.63 31.14 15.28
CA ALA A 4 -43.70 30.35 14.49
C ALA A 4 -42.51 29.87 15.34
N VAL A 5 -42.16 28.60 15.22
CA VAL A 5 -40.95 28.02 15.82
C VAL A 5 -39.78 28.26 14.86
N ALA A 6 -38.83 29.09 15.26
CA ALA A 6 -37.60 29.32 14.52
C ALA A 6 -36.63 28.15 14.78
N VAL A 7 -36.37 27.34 13.75
CA VAL A 7 -35.34 26.29 13.79
C VAL A 7 -33.98 26.95 13.54
N ALA A 8 -33.20 27.12 14.60
CA ALA A 8 -31.83 27.61 14.50
C ALA A 8 -30.92 26.53 13.90
N LEU A 9 -30.49 26.75 12.65
CA LEU A 9 -29.47 25.94 11.99
C LEU A 9 -28.11 26.23 12.64
N ALA A 10 -27.75 25.46 13.65
CA ALA A 10 -26.39 25.46 14.20
C ALA A 10 -25.44 24.76 13.22
N GLY A 11 -24.73 25.55 12.41
CA GLY A 11 -23.67 25.06 11.54
C GLY A 11 -22.48 24.56 12.37
N PHE A 12 -22.29 23.25 12.42
CA PHE A 12 -21.08 22.66 12.98
C PHE A 12 -19.92 22.84 11.99
N PRO A 13 -18.82 23.52 12.36
CA PRO A 13 -17.64 23.60 11.51
C PRO A 13 -17.01 22.21 11.41
N VAL A 14 -17.09 21.59 10.23
CA VAL A 14 -16.34 20.36 9.94
C VAL A 14 -14.86 20.75 9.85
N PRO A 15 -13.97 20.20 10.69
CA PRO A 15 -12.56 20.46 10.54
C PRO A 15 -12.11 19.86 9.21
N LEU A 16 -11.54 20.68 8.31
CA LEU A 16 -10.77 20.18 7.18
C LEU A 16 -9.52 19.48 7.77
N ALA A 17 -9.66 18.19 8.07
CA ALA A 17 -8.53 17.36 8.44
C ALA A 17 -7.56 17.35 7.27
N ALA A 18 -6.33 17.82 7.52
CA ALA A 18 -5.23 17.75 6.57
C ALA A 18 -5.10 16.32 6.06
N ALA A 19 -5.27 16.14 4.75
CA ALA A 19 -5.02 14.89 4.07
C ALA A 19 -3.55 14.50 4.31
N HIS A 20 -3.31 13.68 5.33
CA HIS A 20 -2.04 12.97 5.44
C HIS A 20 -1.89 12.22 4.12
N ALA A 21 -0.80 12.46 3.40
CA ALA A 21 -0.46 11.70 2.22
C ALA A 21 -0.59 10.21 2.57
N ALA A 22 -1.64 9.56 2.08
CA ALA A 22 -1.98 8.21 2.45
C ALA A 22 -0.93 7.25 1.85
N GLY A 23 0.20 7.13 2.53
CA GLY A 23 1.21 6.12 2.25
C GLY A 23 0.69 4.73 2.62
N CYS A 24 1.37 3.70 2.11
CA CYS A 24 1.06 2.35 2.55
C CYS A 24 1.36 2.19 4.04
N PRO A 25 0.55 1.41 4.78
CA PRO A 25 0.79 1.18 6.19
C PRO A 25 2.19 0.60 6.37
N GLU A 26 3.01 1.28 7.19
CA GLU A 26 4.30 0.74 7.59
C GLU A 26 4.07 -0.52 8.44
N ARG A 27 4.90 -1.52 8.22
CA ARG A 27 4.81 -2.81 8.92
C ARG A 27 6.04 -2.98 9.82
N PRO A 28 5.91 -3.75 10.93
CA PRO A 28 7.03 -4.04 11.80
C PRO A 28 8.25 -4.57 11.04
N ARG A 29 9.43 -4.43 11.65
CA ARG A 29 10.62 -5.10 11.11
C ARG A 29 10.37 -6.61 11.07
N CYS A 30 10.69 -7.20 9.93
CA CYS A 30 10.48 -8.61 9.64
C CYS A 30 11.58 -9.07 8.67
N GLN A 31 11.70 -10.38 8.48
CA GLN A 31 12.71 -10.98 7.61
C GLN A 31 12.07 -11.64 6.39
N GLY A 32 12.85 -11.75 5.32
CA GLY A 32 12.41 -12.30 4.04
C GLY A 32 11.70 -11.29 3.13
N CYS A 33 11.82 -11.49 1.83
CA CYS A 33 11.13 -10.75 0.81
C CYS A 33 9.64 -11.04 0.88
N GLY A 34 8.84 -9.97 0.78
CA GLY A 34 7.39 -10.03 0.98
C GLY A 34 6.93 -9.74 2.40
N CYS A 35 7.81 -9.77 3.42
CA CYS A 35 7.39 -9.63 4.82
C CYS A 35 6.69 -8.28 5.11
N LYS A 36 7.10 -7.20 4.42
CA LYS A 36 6.44 -5.89 4.46
C LYS A 36 5.30 -5.74 3.44
N GLY A 37 4.66 -6.82 3.01
CA GLY A 37 3.57 -6.74 2.03
C GLY A 37 3.99 -6.82 0.56
N GLY A 38 5.28 -7.02 0.27
CA GLY A 38 5.83 -7.06 -1.09
C GLY A 38 5.47 -8.35 -1.85
N PRO A 39 5.93 -8.50 -3.10
CA PRO A 39 5.64 -9.67 -3.95
C PRO A 39 6.18 -11.01 -3.45
N GLY A 40 7.15 -11.01 -2.54
CA GLY A 40 7.75 -12.25 -2.00
C GLY A 40 9.02 -12.72 -2.71
N TYR A 41 9.52 -11.97 -3.69
CA TYR A 41 10.64 -12.38 -4.54
C TYR A 41 11.94 -11.65 -4.21
N ARG A 42 13.05 -12.41 -4.18
CA ARG A 42 14.42 -11.90 -4.16
C ARG A 42 15.04 -12.05 -5.53
N SER A 43 15.67 -11.00 -6.03
CA SER A 43 16.44 -11.02 -7.27
C SER A 43 17.70 -11.85 -7.09
N ASP A 44 17.91 -12.83 -7.96
CA ASP A 44 19.10 -13.67 -7.92
C ASP A 44 20.34 -12.88 -8.39
N ALA A 45 20.13 -11.84 -9.22
CA ALA A 45 21.20 -10.97 -9.70
C ALA A 45 21.67 -9.95 -8.67
N THR A 46 20.76 -9.37 -7.88
CA THR A 46 21.09 -8.28 -6.94
C THR A 46 21.08 -8.71 -5.47
N GLY A 47 20.48 -9.86 -5.16
CA GLY A 47 20.22 -10.31 -3.79
C GLY A 47 19.18 -9.48 -3.04
N LYS A 48 18.52 -8.50 -3.69
CA LYS A 48 17.54 -7.60 -3.06
C LYS A 48 16.11 -8.07 -3.28
N CYS A 49 15.21 -7.64 -2.39
CA CYS A 49 13.78 -7.87 -2.57
C CYS A 49 13.21 -6.99 -3.68
N VAL A 50 12.44 -7.61 -4.57
CA VAL A 50 11.85 -6.94 -5.74
C VAL A 50 10.46 -6.41 -5.39
N GLY A 51 10.16 -5.18 -5.83
CA GLY A 51 8.83 -4.56 -5.66
C GLY A 51 7.86 -4.93 -6.78
N PHE A 52 6.55 -4.76 -6.56
CA PHE A 52 5.51 -5.16 -7.54
C PHE A 52 5.71 -4.55 -8.94
N LYS A 53 6.19 -3.30 -9.03
CA LYS A 53 6.43 -2.61 -10.30
C LYS A 53 7.61 -3.16 -11.09
N ALA A 54 8.66 -3.59 -10.39
CA ALA A 54 9.87 -4.10 -10.99
C ALA A 54 9.81 -5.61 -11.23
N LEU A 55 8.79 -6.30 -10.69
CA LEU A 55 8.73 -7.77 -10.67
C LEU A 55 8.90 -8.38 -12.07
N GLN A 56 8.11 -7.96 -13.06
CA GLN A 56 8.23 -8.53 -14.40
C GLN A 56 9.55 -8.16 -15.08
N ALA A 57 10.04 -6.92 -14.91
CA ALA A 57 11.27 -6.46 -15.54
C ALA A 57 12.53 -7.14 -14.95
N GLU A 58 12.56 -7.34 -13.64
CA GLU A 58 13.69 -7.91 -12.91
C GLU A 58 13.62 -9.44 -12.87
N CYS A 59 12.45 -10.01 -12.59
CA CYS A 59 12.26 -11.45 -12.38
C CYS A 59 11.78 -12.21 -13.62
N GLY A 60 11.11 -11.54 -14.56
CA GLY A 60 10.46 -12.16 -15.72
C GLY A 60 9.00 -12.58 -15.47
N ASP A 61 8.44 -13.28 -16.45
CA ASP A 61 7.11 -13.90 -16.38
C ASP A 61 7.20 -15.34 -16.92
N PRO A 62 7.19 -16.38 -16.06
CA PRO A 62 6.95 -16.31 -14.62
C PRO A 62 8.13 -15.69 -13.82
N PRO A 63 7.90 -15.09 -12.63
CA PRO A 63 8.97 -14.46 -11.83
C PRO A 63 10.05 -15.42 -11.34
N THR A 64 9.76 -16.73 -11.32
CA THR A 64 10.71 -17.76 -10.93
C THR A 64 11.85 -17.97 -11.93
N LEU A 65 11.83 -17.28 -13.08
CA LEU A 65 12.91 -17.33 -14.06
C LEU A 65 14.22 -16.70 -13.56
N ARG A 66 14.14 -15.65 -12.74
CA ARG A 66 15.33 -14.88 -12.28
C ARG A 66 15.26 -14.44 -10.81
N CYS A 67 14.22 -14.88 -10.10
CA CYS A 67 14.02 -14.54 -8.72
C CYS A 67 13.59 -15.76 -7.90
N THR A 68 14.11 -15.83 -6.68
CA THR A 68 13.72 -16.82 -5.69
C THR A 68 12.52 -16.34 -4.87
N PHE A 69 11.48 -17.18 -4.74
CA PHE A 69 10.33 -16.90 -3.89
C PHE A 69 10.61 -17.29 -2.43
N GLU A 70 10.50 -16.34 -1.50
CA GLU A 70 10.82 -16.56 -0.07
C GLU A 70 9.59 -16.78 0.81
N ASN A 71 8.38 -16.58 0.29
CA ASN A 71 7.11 -16.83 0.99
C ASN A 71 7.01 -16.25 2.42
N ALA A 72 7.55 -15.05 2.66
CA ALA A 72 7.44 -14.43 3.98
C ALA A 72 5.96 -14.17 4.34
N PRO A 73 5.56 -14.19 5.63
CA PRO A 73 4.15 -14.12 6.05
C PRO A 73 3.35 -12.90 5.54
N GLY A 74 4.05 -11.83 5.20
CA GLY A 74 3.44 -10.60 4.67
C GLY A 74 3.18 -10.62 3.17
N THR A 75 3.59 -11.65 2.44
CA THR A 75 3.63 -11.63 0.96
C THR A 75 2.27 -11.26 0.36
N GLY A 76 2.27 -10.31 -0.58
CA GLY A 76 1.08 -9.87 -1.30
C GLY A 76 0.19 -8.88 -0.56
N LEU A 77 0.29 -8.78 0.77
CA LEU A 77 -0.67 -8.04 1.59
C LEU A 77 -0.66 -6.51 1.38
N ASN A 78 0.31 -5.95 0.65
CA ASN A 78 0.35 -4.51 0.29
C ASN A 78 0.20 -4.25 -1.22
N ARG A 79 -0.20 -5.24 -2.03
CA ARG A 79 -0.22 -5.12 -3.51
C ARG A 79 -1.03 -3.91 -4.01
N GLU A 80 -2.27 -3.82 -3.58
CA GLU A 80 -3.19 -2.75 -4.00
C GLU A 80 -2.67 -1.35 -3.65
N CYS A 81 -2.16 -1.16 -2.44
CA CYS A 81 -1.61 0.12 -2.02
C CYS A 81 -0.32 0.47 -2.79
N ALA A 82 0.60 -0.50 -2.92
CA ALA A 82 1.88 -0.29 -3.59
C ALA A 82 1.73 0.05 -5.07
N LEU A 83 0.65 -0.45 -5.71
CA LEU A 83 0.33 -0.16 -7.11
C LEU A 83 -0.50 1.12 -7.29
N ARG A 84 -1.26 1.60 -6.30
CA ARG A 84 -2.01 2.87 -6.38
C ARG A 84 -1.12 4.11 -6.51
N LYS A 85 0.07 4.12 -5.90
CA LYS A 85 1.02 5.26 -5.93
C LYS A 85 1.82 5.34 -7.24
N SER A 86 1.24 4.94 -8.37
CA SER A 86 1.97 4.72 -9.64
C SER A 86 1.39 5.47 -10.82
N SER A 87 0.20 6.03 -10.66
CA SER A 87 -0.41 6.96 -11.60
C SER A 87 0.20 8.34 -11.36
N GLY A 88 1.46 8.49 -11.78
CA GLY A 88 2.13 9.78 -11.92
C GLY A 88 2.02 10.24 -13.36
#